data_AF-A0A968B7V0-F1
#
_entry.id   AF-A0A968B7V0-F1
#
_cell.length_a   1.000
_cell.length_b   1.000
_cell.length_c   1.000
_cell.angle_alpha   90.00
_cell.angle_beta   90.00
_cell.angle_gamma   90.00
#
_symmetry.space_group_name_H-M   'P 1'
#
loop_
_entity.id
_entity.type
_entity.pdbx_description
1 polymer ?
#
loop_
_entity_poly.entity_id
_entity_poly.type
_entity_poly.pdbx_seq_one_letter_code
_entity_poly.pdbx_strand_id
1 'polypeptide(L)'
;GQWLTQLSNVDVIINVVRAFADESIPHIEGSLDVDRDIATMNLELAFSDLAIIEKRLEKIEISLKGAKQPERQHLLREQEMLTKLKADLEKDMPIRE
;
A
#
# COMPACT_ATOMS: atom_id res chain seq x y z
N GLY A 1 -2.53 10.06 5.76
CA GLY A 1 -3.59 10.74 6.54
C GLY A 1 -3.66 10.16 7.94
N GLN A 2 -4.38 10.81 8.86
CA GLN A 2 -4.52 10.36 10.25
C GLN A 2 -5.02 8.90 10.36
N TRP A 3 -5.89 8.48 9.45
CA TRP A 3 -6.41 7.10 9.35
C TRP A 3 -5.33 6.07 8.99
N LEU A 4 -4.56 6.28 7.92
CA LEU A 4 -3.45 5.37 7.54
C LEU A 4 -2.38 5.25 8.64
N THR A 5 -2.12 6.33 9.39
CA THR A 5 -1.21 6.29 10.55
C THR A 5 -1.76 5.45 11.70
N GLN A 6 -3.08 5.39 11.88
CA GLN A 6 -3.68 4.47 12.85
C GLN A 6 -3.54 3.02 12.38
N LEU A 7 -3.75 2.75 11.09
CA LEU A 7 -3.59 1.42 10.50
C LEU A 7 -2.14 0.91 10.57
N SER A 8 -1.14 1.79 10.50
CA SER A 8 0.27 1.37 10.61
C SER A 8 0.70 0.92 12.01
N ASN A 9 -0.16 1.09 13.02
CA ASN A 9 0.12 0.72 14.42
C ASN A 9 -0.62 -0.56 14.86
N VAL A 10 -1.19 -1.31 13.92
CA VAL A 10 -1.87 -2.58 14.20
C VAL A 10 -1.23 -3.72 13.44
N ASP A 11 -1.32 -4.93 13.98
CA ASP A 11 -0.79 -6.14 13.34
C ASP A 11 -1.77 -6.76 12.32
N VAL A 12 -3.07 -6.49 12.49
CA VAL A 12 -4.15 -7.07 11.67
C VAL A 12 -5.23 -6.04 11.41
N ILE A 13 -5.74 -6.04 10.17
CA ILE A 13 -6.88 -5.23 9.75
C ILE A 13 -8.06 -6.15 9.45
N ILE A 14 -9.21 -5.89 10.08
CA ILE A 14 -10.48 -6.57 9.76
C ILE A 14 -11.30 -5.60 8.91
N ASN A 15 -11.43 -5.90 7.61
CA ASN A 15 -12.27 -5.12 6.70
C ASN A 15 -13.73 -5.58 6.82
N VAL A 16 -14.59 -4.73 7.41
CA VAL A 16 -16.02 -5.01 7.58
C VAL A 16 -16.79 -4.37 6.44
N VAL A 17 -17.45 -5.19 5.62
CA VAL A 17 -18.13 -4.76 4.39
C VAL A 17 -19.63 -4.96 4.52
N ARG A 18 -20.41 -4.00 4.02
CA ARG A 18 -21.87 -4.05 4.06
C ARG A 18 -22.40 -4.97 2.96
N ALA A 19 -23.10 -6.03 3.36
CA ALA A 19 -23.71 -7.01 2.44
C ALA A 19 -25.26 -7.03 2.49
N PHE A 20 -25.89 -5.94 2.94
CA PHE A 20 -27.36 -5.84 3.06
C PHE A 20 -27.88 -4.48 2.59
N ALA A 21 -29.04 -4.49 1.91
CA ALA A 21 -29.74 -3.28 1.50
C ALA A 21 -30.57 -2.69 2.65
N ASP A 22 -30.57 -1.37 2.77
CA ASP A 22 -31.43 -0.60 3.68
C ASP A 22 -31.60 0.80 3.08
N GLU A 23 -32.83 1.14 2.67
CA GLU A 23 -33.17 2.42 2.03
C GLU A 23 -33.04 3.62 2.97
N SER A 24 -33.05 3.39 4.29
CA SER A 24 -32.84 4.46 5.27
C SER A 24 -31.37 4.86 5.40
N ILE A 25 -30.45 4.04 4.87
CA ILE A 25 -29.00 4.24 4.95
C ILE A 25 -28.41 4.24 3.52
N PRO A 26 -28.28 5.41 2.87
CA PRO A 26 -27.71 5.49 1.53
C PRO A 26 -26.25 5.01 1.52
N HIS A 27 -25.88 4.28 0.46
CA HIS A 27 -24.48 3.90 0.23
C HIS A 27 -23.72 5.08 -0.39
N ILE A 28 -22.45 5.26 -0.04
CA ILE A 28 -21.65 6.42 -0.51
C ILE A 28 -21.48 6.43 -2.04
N GLU A 29 -21.36 5.26 -2.65
CA GLU A 29 -21.30 5.06 -4.10
C GLU A 29 -22.69 5.03 -4.78
N GLY A 30 -23.77 5.25 -4.03
CA GLY A 30 -25.15 5.21 -4.54
C GLY A 30 -25.72 3.82 -4.83
N SER A 31 -24.87 2.78 -4.91
CA SER A 31 -25.26 1.37 -4.99
C SER A 31 -24.46 0.52 -4.02
N LEU A 32 -25.04 -0.59 -3.58
CA LEU A 32 -24.34 -1.60 -2.79
C LEU A 32 -23.63 -2.60 -3.71
N ASP A 33 -22.33 -2.74 -3.53
CA ASP A 33 -21.49 -3.69 -4.29
C ASP A 33 -20.31 -4.12 -3.40
N VAL A 34 -20.42 -5.32 -2.84
CA VAL A 34 -19.47 -5.86 -1.86
C VAL A 34 -18.07 -6.02 -2.47
N ASP A 35 -17.99 -6.51 -3.70
CA ASP A 35 -16.72 -6.79 -4.35
C ASP A 35 -16.01 -5.48 -4.70
N ARG A 36 -16.75 -4.48 -5.17
CA ARG A 36 -16.23 -3.13 -5.41
C ARG A 36 -15.73 -2.50 -4.12
N ASP A 37 -16.49 -2.58 -3.03
CA ASP A 37 -16.11 -1.96 -1.76
C ASP A 37 -14.82 -2.58 -1.19
N ILE A 38 -14.66 -3.91 -1.31
CA ILE A 38 -13.41 -4.61 -0.96
C ILE A 38 -12.26 -4.15 -1.86
N ALA A 39 -12.49 -4.09 -3.17
CA ALA A 39 -11.47 -3.68 -4.14
C ALA A 39 -11.01 -2.24 -3.89
N THR A 40 -11.94 -1.31 -3.63
CA THR A 40 -11.64 0.08 -3.30
C THR A 40 -10.75 0.17 -2.06
N MET A 41 -11.09 -0.54 -0.98
CA MET A 41 -10.26 -0.57 0.24
C MET A 41 -8.86 -1.12 -0.04
N ASN A 42 -8.75 -2.21 -0.81
CA ASN A 42 -7.45 -2.80 -1.16
C ASN A 42 -6.60 -1.86 -2.03
N LEU A 43 -7.22 -1.14 -2.97
CA LEU A 43 -6.55 -0.13 -3.80
C LEU A 43 -6.01 1.02 -2.96
N GLU A 44 -6.78 1.52 -1.99
CA GLU A 44 -6.30 2.58 -1.09
C GLU A 44 -5.07 2.15 -0.29
N LEU A 45 -5.05 0.90 0.21
CA LEU A 45 -3.89 0.34 0.90
C LEU A 45 -2.70 0.19 -0.05
N ALA A 46 -2.92 -0.32 -1.26
CA ALA A 46 -1.88 -0.46 -2.27
C ALA A 46 -1.26 0.89 -2.65
N PHE A 47 -2.07 1.95 -2.82
CA PHE A 47 -1.57 3.30 -3.07
C PHE A 47 -0.75 3.86 -1.90
N SER A 48 -1.15 3.56 -0.66
CA SER A 48 -0.38 3.94 0.52
C SER A 48 1.00 3.25 0.52
N ASP A 49 1.04 1.95 0.24
CA ASP A 49 2.29 1.18 0.17
C ASP A 49 3.20 1.66 -0.97
N LEU A 50 2.63 1.93 -2.15
CA LEU A 50 3.36 2.51 -3.29
C LEU A 50 4.01 3.84 -2.90
N ALA A 51 3.27 4.76 -2.26
CA ALA A 51 3.81 6.05 -1.85
C ALA A 51 4.97 5.90 -0.84
N ILE A 52 4.91 4.91 0.05
CA ILE A 52 5.99 4.60 1.01
C ILE A 52 7.22 4.08 0.27
N ILE A 53 7.02 3.13 -0.65
CA ILE A 53 8.09 2.52 -1.45
C ILE A 53 8.79 3.57 -2.32
N GLU A 54 8.04 4.41 -3.03
CA GLU A 54 8.58 5.45 -3.90
C GLU A 54 9.44 6.45 -3.10
N LYS A 55 8.93 6.93 -1.97
CA LYS A 55 9.68 7.81 -1.07
C LYS A 55 10.95 7.15 -0.54
N ARG A 56 10.94 5.83 -0.33
CA ARG A 56 12.14 5.09 0.10
C ARG A 56 13.15 4.95 -1.04
N LEU A 57 12.69 4.63 -2.25
CA LEU A 57 13.52 4.53 -3.45
C LEU A 57 14.24 5.85 -3.76
N GLU A 58 13.54 6.99 -3.68
CA GLU A 58 14.14 8.33 -3.84
C GLU A 58 15.28 8.56 -2.84
N LYS A 59 15.06 8.22 -1.55
CA LYS A 59 16.08 8.35 -0.52
C LYS A 59 17.28 7.44 -0.77
N ILE A 60 17.05 6.20 -1.22
CA ILE A 60 18.12 5.27 -1.57
C ILE A 60 18.95 5.83 -2.72
N GLU A 61 18.33 6.38 -3.75
CA GLU A 61 19.03 6.99 -4.89
C GLU A 61 19.94 8.13 -4.44
N ILE A 62 19.46 8.99 -3.53
CA ILE A 62 20.27 10.06 -2.93
C ILE A 62 21.44 9.48 -2.12
N SER A 63 21.19 8.47 -1.27
CA SER A 63 22.21 7.83 -0.43
C SER A 63 23.30 7.11 -1.25
N LEU A 64 22.95 6.49 -2.37
CA LEU A 64 23.89 5.77 -3.24
C LEU A 64 25.01 6.65 -3.80
N LYS A 65 24.74 7.96 -4.00
CA LYS A 65 25.72 8.93 -4.51
C LYS A 65 26.93 9.09 -3.58
N GLY A 66 26.74 8.92 -2.26
CA GLY A 66 27.79 9.08 -1.24
C GLY A 66 28.23 7.79 -0.53
N ALA A 67 27.57 6.66 -0.78
CA ALA A 67 27.75 5.44 -0.01
C ALA A 67 29.12 4.75 -0.24
N LYS A 68 29.72 4.26 0.85
CA LYS A 68 30.91 3.39 0.82
C LYS A 68 30.53 1.95 0.46
N GLN A 69 31.48 1.13 0.02
CA GLN A 69 31.24 -0.24 -0.47
C GLN A 69 30.24 -1.11 0.33
N PRO A 70 30.37 -1.29 1.66
CA PRO A 70 29.45 -2.15 2.41
C PRO A 70 28.02 -1.59 2.47
N GLU A 71 27.88 -0.27 2.64
CA GLU A 71 26.58 0.41 2.66
C GLU A 71 25.93 0.42 1.28
N ARG A 72 26.73 0.66 0.23
CA ARG A 72 26.27 0.63 -1.15
C ARG A 72 25.67 -0.72 -1.52
N GLN A 73 26.31 -1.82 -1.12
CA GLN A 73 25.80 -3.16 -1.41
C GLN A 73 24.45 -3.43 -0.72
N HIS A 74 24.27 -2.94 0.51
CA HIS A 74 22.99 -3.01 1.21
C HIS A 74 21.90 -2.20 0.50
N LEU A 75 22.20 -0.95 0.15
CA LEU A 75 21.26 -0.05 -0.53
C LEU A 75 20.81 -0.59 -1.89
N LEU A 76 21.72 -1.20 -2.66
CA LEU A 76 21.39 -1.83 -3.94
C LEU A 76 20.46 -3.04 -3.79
N ARG A 77 20.70 -3.90 -2.79
CA ARG A 77 19.81 -5.04 -2.50
C ARG A 77 18.42 -4.58 -2.07
N GLU A 78 18.36 -3.56 -1.23
CA GLU A 78 17.09 -2.97 -0.79
C GLU A 78 16.35 -2.35 -1.98
N GLN A 79 17.04 -1.60 -2.84
CA GLN A 79 16.47 -1.02 -4.05
C GLN A 79 15.87 -2.10 -4.95
N GLU A 80 16.61 -3.17 -5.23
CA GLU A 80 16.15 -4.29 -6.07
C GLU A 80 14.87 -4.93 -5.51
N MET A 81 14.83 -5.20 -4.21
CA MET A 81 13.66 -5.74 -3.54
C MET A 81 12.46 -4.80 -3.67
N LEU A 82 12.64 -3.51 -3.35
CA LEU A 82 11.58 -2.51 -3.40
C LEU A 82 11.06 -2.27 -4.82
N THR A 83 11.93 -2.33 -5.84
CA THR A 83 11.52 -2.25 -7.25
C THR A 83 10.65 -3.45 -7.63
N LYS A 84 10.96 -4.65 -7.15
CA LYS A 84 10.11 -5.82 -7.38
C LYS A 84 8.74 -5.66 -6.71
N LEU A 85 8.71 -5.28 -5.43
CA LEU A 85 7.45 -5.06 -4.70
C LEU A 85 6.59 -3.97 -5.34
N LYS A 86 7.21 -2.88 -5.81
CA LYS A 86 6.51 -1.84 -6.57
C LYS A 86 5.83 -2.41 -7.82
N ALA A 87 6.55 -3.22 -8.60
CA ALA A 87 6.02 -3.82 -9.83
C ALA A 87 4.89 -4.83 -9.58
N ASP A 88 4.87 -5.48 -8.42
CA ASP A 88 3.78 -6.39 -8.03
C ASP A 88 2.55 -5.58 -7.59
N LEU A 89 2.73 -4.54 -6.78
CA LEU A 89 1.65 -3.61 -6.39
C LEU A 89 1.00 -2.92 -7.58
N GLU A 90 1.77 -2.51 -8.59
CA GLU A 90 1.26 -1.90 -9.84
C GLU A 90 0.39 -2.87 -10.68
N LYS A 91 0.41 -4.17 -10.38
CA LYS A 91 -0.42 -5.20 -10.99
C LYS A 91 -1.59 -5.62 -10.09
N ASP A 92 -1.94 -4.80 -9.11
CA ASP A 92 -2.95 -5.10 -8.09
C ASP A 92 -2.65 -6.38 -7.29
N MET A 93 -1.36 -6.72 -7.11
CA MET A 93 -0.93 -7.82 -6.25
C MET A 93 -0.50 -7.26 -4.88
N PRO A 94 -1.25 -7.53 -3.79
CA PRO A 94 -0.86 -7.08 -2.45
C PRO A 94 0.44 -7.75 -1.99
N ILE A 95 1.28 -7.03 -1.24
CA ILE A 95 2.59 -7.54 -0.74
C ILE A 95 2.46 -8.82 0.11
N ARG A 96 1.30 -9.06 0.71
CA ARG A 96 1.03 -10.23 1.57
C ARG A 96 0.88 -11.55 0.80
N GLU A 97 0.70 -11.50 -0.52
CA GLU A 97 0.58 -12.66 -1.42
C GLU A 97 1.94 -12.97 -2.09
#